data_AF-A0A4Q3CHP7-F1
#
_entry.id   AF-A0A4Q3CHP7-F1
#
_cell.length_a   1.000
_cell.length_b   1.000
_cell.length_c   1.000
_cell.angle_alpha   90.00
_cell.angle_beta   90.00
_cell.angle_gamma   90.00
#
_symmetry.space_group_name_H-M   'P 1'
#
loop_
_entity.id
_entity.type
_entity.pdbx_description
1 polymer ?
#
loop_
_entity_poly.entity_id
_entity_poly.type
_entity_poly.pdbx_seq_one_letter_code
_entity_poly.pdbx_strand_id
1 'polypeptide(L)' 'MALIAPSLLSADFLHLQRDCDMLNNSEADWFHL' A
#
# COMPACT_ATOMS: atom_id res chain seq x y z
N MET A 1 7.21 -14.94 11.30
CA MET A 1 6.86 -13.53 11.06
C MET A 1 5.71 -13.52 10.07
N ALA A 2 4.68 -12.69 10.28
CA ALA A 2 3.61 -12.53 9.30
C ALA A 2 4.01 -11.43 8.29
N LEU A 3 3.62 -11.59 7.02
CA LEU A 3 3.78 -10.56 5.99
C LEU A 3 2.56 -9.65 5.98
N ILE A 4 2.78 -8.36 5.85
CA ILE A 4 1.73 -7.33 5.73
C ILE A 4 1.70 -6.83 4.29
N ALA A 5 0.56 -7.01 3.61
CA ALA A 5 0.37 -6.60 2.22
C ALA A 5 -0.97 -5.86 2.02
N PRO A 6 -0.99 -4.52 2.12
CA PRO A 6 -2.20 -3.73 1.93
C PRO A 6 -2.76 -3.86 0.51
N SER A 7 -4.09 -3.94 0.38
CA SER A 7 -4.77 -4.04 -0.92
C SER A 7 -4.83 -2.70 -1.64
N LEU A 8 -4.18 -2.60 -2.80
CA LEU A 8 -4.28 -1.45 -3.71
C LEU A 8 -5.68 -1.28 -4.30
N LEU A 9 -6.49 -2.33 -4.35
CA LEU A 9 -7.90 -2.23 -4.75
C LEU A 9 -8.71 -1.32 -3.80
N SER A 10 -8.23 -1.14 -2.57
CA SER A 10 -8.85 -0.25 -1.57
C SER A 10 -8.24 1.17 -1.55
N ALA A 11 -7.27 1.47 -2.42
CA ALA A 11 -6.60 2.78 -2.47
C ALA A 11 -7.46 3.86 -3.16
N ASP A 12 -7.16 5.13 -2.89
CA ASP A 12 -7.71 6.26 -3.62
C ASP A 12 -7.02 6.39 -4.99
N PHE A 13 -7.66 5.83 -6.02
CA PHE A 13 -7.12 5.85 -7.38
C PHE A 13 -6.96 7.26 -7.98
N LEU A 14 -7.66 8.29 -7.47
CA LEU A 14 -7.44 9.68 -7.90
C LEU A 14 -6.12 10.26 -7.34
N HIS A 15 -5.60 9.67 -6.27
CA HIS A 15 -4.37 10.10 -5.59
C HIS A 15 -3.42 8.92 -5.33
N LEU A 16 -3.33 7.97 -6.27
CA LEU A 16 -2.58 6.73 -6.08
C LEU A 16 -1.13 6.94 -5.65
N GLN A 17 -0.47 7.99 -6.19
CA GLN A 17 0.89 8.36 -5.80
C GLN A 17 1.01 8.62 -4.29
N ARG A 18 0.08 9.36 -3.70
CA ARG A 18 0.08 9.68 -2.26
C ARG A 18 -0.05 8.41 -1.42
N ASP A 19 -0.96 7.52 -1.81
CA ASP A 19 -1.21 6.29 -1.08
C ASP A 19 0.00 5.33 -1.20
N CYS A 20 0.62 5.25 -2.38
CA CYS A 20 1.88 4.52 -2.57
C CYS A 20 3.03 5.10 -1.74
N ASP A 21 3.19 6.43 -1.69
CA ASP A 21 4.23 7.08 -0.89
C ASP A 21 4.04 6.83 0.61
N MET A 22 2.79 6.87 1.08
CA MET A 22 2.47 6.51 2.46
C MET A 22 2.87 5.07 2.76
N LEU A 23 2.53 4.13 1.87
CA LEU A 23 2.81 2.71 2.07
C LEU A 23 4.31 2.36 1.95
N ASN A 24 5.04 2.99 1.03
CA ASN A 24 6.50 2.83 0.91
C ASN A 24 7.26 3.30 2.15
N ASN A 25 6.68 4.23 2.92
CA ASN A 25 7.23 4.70 4.20
C ASN A 25 6.67 3.94 5.42
N SER A 26 5.87 2.89 5.19
CA SER A 26 5.27 2.07 6.25
C SER A 26 6.05 0.78 6.50
N GLU A 27 5.61 -0.02 7.47
CA GLU A 27 6.16 -1.36 7.74
C GLU A 27 5.55 -2.45 6.83
N ALA A 28 4.86 -2.07 5.75
CA ALA A 28 4.32 -3.03 4.78
C ALA A 28 5.45 -3.73 4.01
N ASP A 29 5.32 -5.04 3.85
CA ASP A 29 6.30 -5.85 3.12
C ASP A 29 6.04 -5.83 1.61
N TRP A 30 4.76 -5.82 1.21
CA TRP A 30 4.32 -5.94 -0.18
C TRP A 30 3.05 -5.13 -0.46
N PHE A 31 2.70 -4.97 -1.73
CA PHE A 31 1.36 -4.56 -2.16
C PHE A 31 0.53 -5.79 -2.55
N HIS A 32 -0.75 -5.80 -2.18
CA HIS A 32 -1.72 -6.77 -2.68
C HIS A 32 -2.54 -6.13 -3.81
N LEU A 33 -2.67 -6.82 -4.95
CA LEU A 33 -3.43 -6.40 -6.13
C LEU A 33 -4.77 -7.13 -6.18
#